data_AF-A0A7S2WJE6-F1
#
_entry.id   AF-A0A7S2WJE6-F1
#
_cell.length_a   1.000
_cell.length_b   1.000
_cell.length_c   1.000
_cell.angle_alpha   90.00
_cell.angle_beta   90.00
_cell.angle_gamma   90.00
#
_symmetry.space_group_name_H-M   'P 1'
#
loop_
_entity.id
_entity.type
_entity.pdbx_description
1 polymer ?
#
loop_
_entity_poly.entity_id
_entity_poly.type
_entity_poly.pdbx_seq_one_letter_code
_entity_poly.pdbx_strand_id
1 'polypeptide(L)'
;EVISERQKIERLVRQANQLSKSTFSELELLANWQPDFTLHDLLGLLFSQSGIDYANQKRISLDVVVEAFVSSTVLQQLGRVRQALTSLLKSSDEQLPASKELLLDALTVERYHADDIVKLCFEYEAGFILRKSQVELVDSYTCRGLRGENICRQMKMGEGKSSTIFPLLGLYLTQGKGLTILAVPEALVEMSYDMLVRSLSNTFDRRVTMFSFSRDTLPTDENLAAPILERMLYDLKACRDSFSVLLTTAASLKAFVLKFVEESLNGKTSETFTQIAHILSGATLLLDECDVSFDPLKSELNFPIGVKDDLAHRNLRVQIALQLIHGLFDVKNKGIIDSGLSGFQLQGTPHLVLVDETFYRDTLTEMLASQLGEWLSTLL
;
A
#
# COMPACT_ATOMS: atom_id res chain seq x y z
N GLU A 1 38.14 6.05 13.92
CA GLU A 1 36.91 6.33 13.16
C GLU A 1 36.87 7.72 12.54
N VAL A 2 37.15 8.83 13.25
CA VAL A 2 37.13 10.21 12.71
C VAL A 2 38.00 10.42 11.45
N ILE A 3 39.16 9.75 11.37
CA ILE A 3 40.05 9.79 10.20
C ILE A 3 39.41 9.11 8.97
N SER A 4 38.61 8.06 9.17
CA SER A 4 37.86 7.36 8.11
C SER A 4 36.74 8.25 7.57
N GLU A 5 36.00 8.94 8.43
CA GLU A 5 34.88 9.80 8.02
C GLU A 5 35.35 11.07 7.30
N ARG A 6 36.48 11.68 7.72
CA ARG A 6 37.10 12.78 6.97
C ARG A 6 37.56 12.35 5.58
N GLN A 7 38.18 11.18 5.47
CA GLN A 7 38.56 10.62 4.17
C GLN A 7 37.36 10.33 3.27
N LYS A 8 36.22 9.91 3.83
CA LYS A 8 34.96 9.74 3.08
C LYS A 8 34.41 11.06 2.55
N ILE A 9 34.36 12.11 3.38
CA ILE A 9 33.94 13.46 2.93
C ILE A 9 34.88 13.97 1.84
N GLU A 10 36.19 13.84 2.02
CA GLU A 10 37.18 14.24 1.01
C GLU A 10 37.03 13.43 -0.30
N ARG A 11 36.68 12.14 -0.24
CA ARG A 11 36.36 11.31 -1.40
C ARG A 11 35.08 11.77 -2.10
N LEU A 12 33.99 12.01 -1.36
CA LEU A 12 32.72 12.49 -1.92
C LEU A 12 32.90 13.86 -2.60
N VAL A 13 33.65 14.78 -1.97
CA VAL A 13 33.96 16.10 -2.55
C VAL A 13 34.85 15.96 -3.80
N ARG A 14 35.84 15.06 -3.80
CA ARG A 14 36.67 14.79 -5.00
C ARG A 14 35.85 14.18 -6.13
N GLN A 15 34.99 13.21 -5.84
CA GLN A 15 34.08 12.60 -6.81
C GLN A 15 33.14 13.66 -7.40
N ALA A 16 32.50 14.47 -6.56
CA ALA A 16 31.66 15.57 -7.02
C ALA A 16 32.41 16.55 -7.94
N ASN A 17 33.64 16.94 -7.58
CA ASN A 17 34.46 17.88 -8.38
C ASN A 17 35.03 17.28 -9.69
N GLN A 18 35.23 15.96 -9.75
CA GLN A 18 35.70 15.28 -10.97
C GLN A 18 34.55 15.11 -11.96
N LEU A 19 33.38 14.68 -11.47
CA LEU A 19 32.18 14.49 -12.27
C LEU A 19 31.58 15.85 -12.73
N SER A 20 31.73 16.91 -11.92
CA SER A 20 31.15 18.22 -12.24
C SER A 20 31.75 18.91 -13.48
N LYS A 21 32.93 18.51 -13.95
CA LYS A 21 33.64 19.22 -15.03
C LYS A 21 33.41 18.65 -16.43
N SER A 22 33.11 17.35 -16.58
CA SER A 22 32.81 16.74 -17.88
C SER A 22 31.31 16.74 -18.16
N THR A 23 30.52 16.28 -17.20
CA THR A 23 29.08 16.04 -17.36
C THR A 23 28.28 17.33 -17.42
N PHE A 24 28.59 18.31 -16.55
CA PHE A 24 27.92 19.61 -16.62
C PHE A 24 28.34 20.40 -17.84
N SER A 25 29.54 20.19 -18.40
CA SER A 25 29.92 20.83 -19.66
C SER A 25 29.13 20.26 -20.86
N GLU A 26 28.80 18.97 -20.86
CA GLU A 26 27.93 18.36 -21.87
C GLU A 26 26.45 18.73 -21.68
N LEU A 27 25.96 18.77 -20.43
CA LEU A 27 24.62 19.25 -20.10
C LEU A 27 24.47 20.75 -20.35
N GLU A 28 25.49 21.58 -20.09
CA GLU A 28 25.54 22.99 -20.46
C GLU A 28 25.58 23.16 -21.98
N LEU A 29 26.18 22.23 -22.71
CA LEU A 29 26.13 22.21 -24.18
C LEU A 29 24.70 21.90 -24.67
N LEU A 30 24.02 20.92 -24.06
CA LEU A 30 22.62 20.59 -24.34
C LEU A 30 21.66 21.73 -23.94
N ALA A 31 21.88 22.36 -22.78
CA ALA A 31 21.13 23.52 -22.28
C ALA A 31 21.43 24.79 -23.08
N ASN A 32 22.64 24.95 -23.65
CA ASN A 32 22.92 26.05 -24.59
C ASN A 32 22.18 25.89 -25.92
N TRP A 33 21.78 24.67 -26.29
CA TRP A 33 20.99 24.40 -27.49
C TRP A 33 19.47 24.50 -27.24
N GLN A 34 19.03 24.37 -25.99
CA GLN A 34 17.70 24.73 -25.50
C GLN A 34 17.78 25.33 -24.08
N PRO A 35 17.67 26.66 -23.91
CA PRO A 35 17.92 27.35 -22.64
C PRO A 35 16.99 26.94 -21.48
N ASP A 36 15.93 26.18 -21.76
CA ASP A 36 14.95 25.70 -20.78
C ASP A 36 15.01 24.18 -20.52
N PHE A 37 16.04 23.47 -21.01
CA PHE A 37 16.14 22.01 -20.82
C PHE A 37 16.61 21.65 -19.39
N THR A 38 15.69 21.15 -18.56
CA THR A 38 15.93 20.78 -17.18
C THR A 38 16.17 19.28 -16.99
N LEU A 39 16.71 18.89 -15.83
CA LEU A 39 16.82 17.48 -15.42
C LEU A 39 15.44 16.79 -15.35
N HIS A 40 14.37 17.55 -15.13
CA HIS A 40 12.99 17.07 -15.18
C HIS A 40 12.53 16.78 -16.61
N ASP A 41 12.97 17.58 -17.60
CA ASP A 41 12.73 17.28 -19.01
C ASP A 41 13.48 16.02 -19.45
N LEU A 42 14.71 15.81 -18.98
CA LEU A 42 15.47 14.57 -19.17
C LEU A 42 14.74 13.35 -18.58
N LEU A 43 14.09 13.51 -17.42
CA LEU A 43 13.28 12.48 -16.76
C LEU A 43 12.02 12.14 -17.55
N GLY A 44 11.28 13.16 -18.00
CA GLY A 44 10.15 12.99 -18.91
C GLY A 44 10.54 12.29 -20.21
N LEU A 45 11.77 12.50 -20.69
CA LEU A 45 12.31 11.85 -21.88
C LEU A 45 12.78 10.39 -21.66
N LEU A 46 13.18 10.01 -20.45
CA LEU A 46 13.63 8.64 -20.17
C LEU A 46 12.48 7.69 -19.84
N PHE A 47 11.40 8.23 -19.26
CA PHE A 47 10.33 7.42 -18.69
C PHE A 47 8.96 7.57 -19.37
N SER A 48 8.80 8.46 -20.35
CA SER A 48 7.61 8.49 -21.22
C SER A 48 7.67 7.45 -22.34
N GLN A 49 6.51 6.92 -22.76
CA GLN A 49 6.39 6.02 -23.92
C GLN A 49 6.91 6.65 -25.23
N SER A 50 6.99 7.98 -25.32
CA SER A 50 7.45 8.76 -26.48
C SER A 50 8.92 9.23 -26.39
N GLY A 51 9.57 9.08 -25.24
CA GLY A 51 10.85 9.72 -24.96
C GLY A 51 12.08 8.97 -25.49
N ILE A 52 11.99 7.64 -25.65
CA ILE A 52 13.07 6.81 -26.21
C ILE A 52 13.38 7.22 -27.66
N ASP A 53 12.36 7.50 -28.47
CA ASP A 53 12.53 7.98 -29.85
C ASP A 53 13.17 9.38 -29.90
N TYR A 54 12.89 10.25 -28.93
CA TYR A 54 13.47 11.58 -28.84
C TYR A 54 14.92 11.57 -28.32
N ALA A 55 15.25 10.75 -27.32
CA ALA A 55 16.61 10.55 -26.84
C ALA A 55 17.52 9.99 -27.96
N ASN A 56 16.99 9.04 -28.75
CA ASN A 56 17.64 8.52 -29.95
C ASN A 56 17.81 9.59 -31.03
N GLN A 57 16.82 10.47 -31.25
CA GLN A 57 16.92 11.60 -32.18
C GLN A 57 17.96 12.65 -31.74
N LYS A 58 18.11 12.90 -30.44
CA LYS A 58 19.03 13.90 -29.87
C LYS A 58 20.42 13.36 -29.52
N ARG A 59 20.67 12.06 -29.67
CA ARG A 59 21.96 11.38 -29.38
C ARG A 59 22.46 11.61 -27.95
N ILE A 60 21.55 11.70 -26.97
CA ILE A 60 21.94 11.79 -25.56
C ILE A 60 22.40 10.40 -25.12
N SER A 61 23.65 10.28 -24.66
CA SER A 61 24.17 8.99 -24.16
C SER A 61 23.58 8.68 -22.78
N LEU A 62 23.15 7.43 -22.57
CA LEU A 62 22.69 6.94 -21.27
C LEU A 62 23.77 7.05 -20.19
N ASP A 63 25.05 6.99 -20.57
CA ASP A 63 26.18 7.11 -19.64
C ASP A 63 26.21 8.52 -19.01
N VAL A 64 25.93 9.56 -19.79
CA VAL A 64 25.89 10.96 -19.35
C VAL A 64 24.72 11.18 -18.40
N VAL A 65 23.58 10.54 -18.68
CA VAL A 65 22.39 10.55 -17.82
C VAL A 65 22.68 9.92 -16.47
N VAL A 66 23.28 8.73 -16.46
CA VAL A 66 23.69 8.03 -15.23
C VAL A 66 24.64 8.89 -14.42
N GLU A 67 25.67 9.45 -15.06
CA GLU A 67 26.67 10.30 -14.44
C GLU A 67 26.04 11.56 -13.82
N ALA A 68 25.05 12.17 -14.50
CA ALA A 68 24.32 13.32 -14.02
C ALA A 68 23.49 13.01 -12.76
N PHE A 69 22.77 11.88 -12.74
CA PHE A 69 22.00 11.48 -11.55
C PHE A 69 22.92 11.12 -10.37
N VAL A 70 24.01 10.40 -10.64
CA VAL A 70 25.02 10.08 -9.61
C VAL A 70 25.60 11.35 -9.00
N SER A 71 25.97 12.33 -9.83
CA SER A 71 26.50 13.62 -9.37
C SER A 71 25.48 14.41 -8.56
N SER A 72 24.24 14.47 -9.04
CA SER A 72 23.16 15.24 -8.42
C SER A 72 22.80 14.68 -7.04
N THR A 73 22.66 13.36 -6.93
CA THR A 73 22.36 12.67 -5.66
C THR A 73 23.51 12.76 -4.65
N VAL A 74 24.77 12.76 -5.10
CA VAL A 74 25.96 13.02 -4.26
C VAL A 74 25.93 14.46 -3.72
N LEU A 75 25.60 15.45 -4.56
CA LEU A 75 25.45 16.84 -4.11
C LEU A 75 24.31 16.99 -3.09
N GLN A 76 23.17 16.32 -3.31
CA GLN A 76 22.08 16.27 -2.33
C GLN A 76 22.55 15.63 -1.00
N GLN A 77 23.34 14.56 -1.05
CA GLN A 77 23.93 13.94 0.14
C GLN A 77 24.84 14.91 0.91
N LEU A 78 25.74 15.61 0.21
CA LEU A 78 26.58 16.64 0.84
C LEU A 78 25.74 17.77 1.45
N GLY A 79 24.63 18.16 0.79
CA GLY A 79 23.65 19.08 1.33
C GLY A 79 23.04 18.60 2.65
N ARG A 80 22.64 17.32 2.72
CA ARG A 80 22.13 16.67 3.94
C ARG A 80 23.18 16.61 5.04
N VAL A 81 24.43 16.24 4.71
CA VAL A 81 25.56 16.24 5.66
C VAL A 81 25.76 17.65 6.24
N ARG A 82 25.75 18.69 5.40
CA ARG A 82 25.87 20.08 5.85
C ARG A 82 24.72 20.49 6.79
N GLN A 83 23.49 20.12 6.45
CA GLN A 83 22.32 20.40 7.30
C GLN A 83 22.42 19.64 8.64
N ALA A 84 22.77 18.36 8.62
CA ALA A 84 22.97 17.54 9.81
C ALA A 84 24.06 18.12 10.72
N LEU A 85 25.21 18.53 10.16
CA LEU A 85 26.27 19.22 10.91
C LEU A 85 25.77 20.53 11.54
N THR A 86 24.99 21.31 10.79
CA THR A 86 24.42 22.56 11.30
C THR A 86 23.44 22.31 12.44
N SER A 87 22.63 21.26 12.35
CA SER A 87 21.71 20.84 13.42
C SER A 87 22.45 20.34 14.66
N LEU A 88 23.54 19.58 14.48
CA LEU A 88 24.39 19.09 15.56
C LEU A 88 25.11 20.23 16.31
N LEU A 89 25.53 21.28 15.59
CA LEU A 89 26.13 22.47 16.21
C LEU A 89 25.11 23.31 17.01
N LYS A 90 23.81 23.17 16.72
CA LYS A 90 22.72 23.92 17.36
C LYS A 90 21.94 23.09 18.39
N SER A 91 22.15 21.78 18.44
CA SER A 91 21.39 20.87 19.31
C SER A 91 21.76 21.05 20.78
N SER A 92 20.75 21.00 21.64
CA SER A 92 20.94 20.81 23.09
C SER A 92 21.43 19.40 23.42
N ASP A 93 21.90 19.17 24.65
CA ASP A 93 22.39 17.86 25.09
C ASP A 93 21.35 16.73 24.91
N GLU A 94 20.05 17.04 25.04
CA GLU A 94 18.95 16.09 24.82
C GLU A 94 18.78 15.68 23.35
N GLN A 95 19.05 16.57 22.40
CA GLN A 95 18.90 16.32 20.96
C GLN A 95 20.17 15.76 20.31
N LEU A 96 21.29 15.79 21.05
CA LEU A 96 22.60 15.40 20.56
C LEU A 96 22.67 13.95 20.02
N PRO A 97 22.02 12.93 20.63
CA PRO A 97 22.05 11.58 20.10
C PRO A 97 21.39 11.46 18.72
N ALA A 98 20.21 12.05 18.54
CA ALA A 98 19.47 12.01 17.28
C ALA A 98 20.21 12.76 16.16
N SER A 99 20.78 13.93 16.45
CA SER A 99 21.59 14.69 15.49
C SER A 99 22.85 13.95 15.06
N LYS A 100 23.47 13.16 15.96
CA LYS A 100 24.61 12.29 15.63
C LYS A 100 24.19 11.14 14.72
N GLU A 101 23.06 10.51 15.00
CA GLU A 101 22.52 9.41 14.18
C GLU A 101 22.20 9.89 12.76
N LEU A 102 21.53 11.04 12.61
CA LEU A 102 21.25 11.65 11.31
C LEU A 102 22.53 11.96 10.50
N LEU A 103 23.58 12.44 11.17
CA LEU A 103 24.86 12.71 10.52
C LEU A 103 25.55 11.41 10.09
N LEU A 104 25.54 10.39 10.95
CA LEU A 104 26.10 9.07 10.63
C LEU A 104 25.36 8.44 9.45
N ASP A 105 24.03 8.47 9.43
CA ASP A 105 23.22 8.00 8.31
C ASP A 105 23.59 8.73 7.02
N ALA A 106 23.72 10.05 7.04
CA ALA A 106 24.09 10.83 5.86
C ALA A 106 25.51 10.51 5.33
N LEU A 107 26.45 10.13 6.20
CA LEU A 107 27.85 9.84 5.86
C LEU A 107 28.13 8.38 5.49
N THR A 108 27.38 7.44 6.06
CA THR A 108 27.64 6.01 5.95
C THR A 108 26.87 5.33 4.82
N VAL A 109 25.86 5.99 4.26
CA VAL A 109 25.11 5.44 3.13
C VAL A 109 25.99 5.39 1.88
N GLU A 110 26.16 4.16 1.38
CA GLU A 110 26.89 3.83 0.16
C GLU A 110 25.91 3.33 -0.92
N ARG A 111 26.20 3.67 -2.18
CA ARG A 111 25.41 3.23 -3.33
C ARG A 111 25.88 1.87 -3.84
N TYR A 112 24.93 0.96 -4.09
CA TYR A 112 25.18 -0.40 -4.58
C TYR A 112 24.57 -0.68 -5.97
N HIS A 113 23.95 0.31 -6.62
CA HIS A 113 23.15 0.15 -7.85
C HIS A 113 23.41 1.26 -8.87
N ALA A 114 24.67 1.66 -9.06
CA ALA A 114 25.01 2.78 -9.94
C ALA A 114 24.60 2.61 -11.41
N ASP A 115 24.30 1.38 -11.84
CA ASP A 115 23.93 1.07 -13.22
C ASP A 115 22.40 1.11 -13.45
N ASP A 116 21.61 1.31 -12.40
CA ASP A 116 20.15 1.29 -12.47
C ASP A 116 19.55 2.69 -12.49
N ILE A 117 19.22 3.15 -13.71
CA ILE A 117 18.68 4.50 -13.96
C ILE A 117 17.37 4.73 -13.20
N VAL A 118 16.51 3.71 -13.03
CA VAL A 118 15.23 3.86 -12.33
C VAL A 118 15.47 4.15 -10.86
N LYS A 119 16.37 3.40 -10.20
CA LYS A 119 16.74 3.64 -8.80
C LYS A 119 17.42 4.99 -8.62
N LEU A 120 18.35 5.36 -9.52
CA LEU A 120 19.05 6.66 -9.47
C LEU A 120 18.09 7.85 -9.61
N CYS A 121 17.16 7.74 -10.55
CA CYS A 121 16.09 8.70 -10.73
C CYS A 121 15.21 8.81 -9.48
N PHE A 122 14.82 7.65 -8.91
CA PHE A 122 14.04 7.62 -7.68
C PHE A 122 14.78 8.30 -6.51
N GLU A 123 16.09 8.04 -6.34
CA GLU A 123 16.93 8.69 -5.31
C GLU A 123 16.95 10.21 -5.47
N TYR A 124 17.10 10.69 -6.71
CA TYR A 124 17.16 12.11 -7.02
C TYR A 124 15.87 12.83 -6.61
N GLU A 125 14.73 12.24 -6.91
CA GLU A 125 13.41 12.82 -6.64
C GLU A 125 13.00 12.68 -5.18
N ALA A 126 13.26 11.51 -4.59
CA ALA A 126 12.98 11.26 -3.19
C ALA A 126 13.93 12.04 -2.25
N GLY A 127 15.07 12.50 -2.77
CA GLY A 127 16.03 13.31 -2.02
C GLY A 127 16.77 12.53 -0.94
N PHE A 128 16.92 11.21 -1.10
CA PHE A 128 17.74 10.34 -0.26
C PHE A 128 18.35 9.19 -1.07
N ILE A 129 19.41 8.58 -0.55
CA ILE A 129 20.06 7.42 -1.18
C ILE A 129 19.46 6.14 -0.59
N LEU A 130 19.15 5.17 -1.44
CA LEU A 130 18.55 3.89 -1.05
C LEU A 130 19.53 3.09 -0.20
N ARG A 131 19.02 2.51 0.90
CA ARG A 131 19.80 1.61 1.75
C ARG A 131 20.03 0.29 1.03
N LYS A 132 21.19 -0.34 1.26
CA LYS A 132 21.53 -1.66 0.69
C LYS A 132 20.43 -2.70 0.91
N SER A 133 19.84 -2.76 2.10
CA SER A 133 18.75 -3.68 2.42
C SER A 133 17.48 -3.43 1.61
N GLN A 134 17.18 -2.17 1.26
CA GLN A 134 16.04 -1.81 0.42
C GLN A 134 16.27 -2.26 -1.02
N VAL A 135 17.48 -2.02 -1.55
CA VAL A 135 17.89 -2.43 -2.90
C VAL A 135 17.82 -3.95 -3.04
N GLU A 136 18.46 -4.69 -2.14
CA GLU A 136 18.43 -6.17 -2.14
C GLU A 136 17.01 -6.73 -2.04
N LEU A 137 16.14 -6.08 -1.25
CA LEU A 137 14.74 -6.48 -1.12
C LEU A 137 13.99 -6.24 -2.44
N VAL A 138 14.09 -5.05 -3.02
CA VAL A 138 13.45 -4.71 -4.30
C VAL A 138 13.90 -5.67 -5.40
N ASP A 139 15.21 -5.89 -5.55
CA ASP A 139 15.74 -6.77 -6.59
C ASP A 139 15.30 -8.22 -6.40
N SER A 140 15.31 -8.71 -5.15
CA SER A 140 14.81 -10.05 -4.82
C SER A 140 13.32 -10.19 -5.11
N TYR A 141 12.51 -9.19 -4.78
CA TYR A 141 11.06 -9.22 -4.97
C TYR A 141 10.70 -9.10 -6.45
N THR A 142 11.36 -8.23 -7.20
CA THR A 142 11.17 -8.11 -8.65
C THR A 142 11.51 -9.42 -9.36
N CYS A 143 12.67 -10.02 -9.09
CA CYS A 143 13.10 -11.26 -9.75
C CYS A 143 12.12 -12.43 -9.52
N ARG A 144 11.66 -12.59 -8.29
CA ARG A 144 10.74 -13.67 -7.90
C ARG A 144 9.28 -13.39 -8.28
N GLY A 145 8.83 -12.14 -8.16
CA GLY A 145 7.50 -11.70 -8.58
C GLY A 145 7.28 -11.94 -10.08
N LEU A 146 8.29 -11.64 -10.90
CA LEU A 146 8.26 -11.93 -12.35
C LEU A 146 8.23 -13.44 -12.67
N ARG A 147 8.60 -14.31 -11.72
CA ARG A 147 8.49 -15.77 -11.83
C ARG A 147 7.19 -16.33 -11.25
N GLY A 148 6.33 -15.48 -10.69
CA GLY A 148 5.10 -15.91 -10.01
C GLY A 148 5.34 -16.57 -8.64
N GLU A 149 6.49 -16.32 -8.01
CA GLU A 149 6.79 -16.83 -6.67
C GLU A 149 6.21 -15.92 -5.58
N ASN A 150 5.59 -16.51 -4.56
CA ASN A 150 5.05 -15.78 -3.41
C ASN A 150 6.13 -15.56 -2.34
N ILE A 151 6.17 -14.35 -1.77
CA ILE A 151 7.15 -13.98 -0.73
C ILE A 151 6.46 -13.16 0.36
N CYS A 152 6.79 -13.46 1.61
CA CYS A 152 6.48 -12.62 2.74
C CYS A 152 7.78 -12.24 3.46
N ARG A 153 7.94 -10.97 3.83
CA ARG A 153 9.09 -10.48 4.59
C ARG A 153 8.63 -9.46 5.61
N GLN A 154 9.05 -9.67 6.84
CA GLN A 154 8.87 -8.71 7.91
C GLN A 154 9.90 -7.58 7.74
N MET A 155 9.41 -6.35 7.77
CA MET A 155 10.22 -5.13 7.84
C MET A 155 9.95 -4.44 9.17
N LYS A 156 10.93 -3.72 9.71
CA LYS A 156 10.67 -2.87 10.88
C LYS A 156 9.89 -1.63 10.45
N MET A 157 9.06 -1.11 11.35
CA MET A 157 8.37 0.16 11.15
C MET A 157 9.40 1.27 10.86
N GLY A 158 9.15 2.06 9.82
CA GLY A 158 10.06 3.14 9.40
C GLY A 158 11.19 2.71 8.47
N GLU A 159 11.30 1.44 8.05
CA GLU A 159 12.32 1.01 7.07
C GLU A 159 12.04 1.43 5.62
N GLY A 160 10.97 2.20 5.39
CA GLY A 160 10.62 2.74 4.08
C GLY A 160 9.80 1.80 3.19
N LYS A 161 9.01 0.91 3.77
CA LYS A 161 8.12 -0.01 3.03
C LYS A 161 7.21 0.75 2.06
N SER A 162 6.38 1.65 2.59
CA SER A 162 5.46 2.44 1.77
C SER A 162 6.18 3.51 0.96
N SER A 163 7.20 4.17 1.53
CA SER A 163 7.88 5.32 0.90
C SER A 163 8.87 4.95 -0.20
N THR A 164 9.28 3.69 -0.26
CA THR A 164 10.45 3.30 -1.07
C THR A 164 10.21 1.96 -1.75
N ILE A 165 9.91 0.92 -0.97
CA ILE A 165 9.77 -0.44 -1.51
C ILE A 165 8.58 -0.53 -2.46
N PHE A 166 7.38 -0.13 -2.02
CA PHE A 166 6.18 -0.23 -2.86
C PHE A 166 6.22 0.63 -4.13
N PRO A 167 6.68 1.90 -4.11
CA PRO A 167 6.89 2.67 -5.33
C PRO A 167 7.86 1.98 -6.30
N LEU A 168 9.03 1.53 -5.83
CA LEU A 168 10.01 0.85 -6.68
C LEU A 168 9.47 -0.45 -7.25
N LEU A 169 8.82 -1.30 -6.43
CA LEU A 169 8.15 -2.51 -6.92
C LEU A 169 7.04 -2.19 -7.91
N GLY A 170 6.29 -1.10 -7.68
CA GLY A 170 5.37 -0.53 -8.65
C GLY A 170 6.05 -0.31 -9.99
N LEU A 171 7.18 0.40 -10.03
CA LEU A 171 7.93 0.71 -11.26
C LEU A 171 8.45 -0.55 -11.99
N TYR A 172 8.95 -1.54 -11.26
CA TYR A 172 9.55 -2.74 -11.85
C TYR A 172 8.56 -3.83 -12.23
N LEU A 173 7.49 -4.00 -11.47
CA LEU A 173 6.50 -5.06 -11.71
C LEU A 173 5.45 -4.64 -12.74
N THR A 174 5.20 -3.33 -12.90
CA THR A 174 4.34 -2.81 -13.98
C THR A 174 5.14 -2.67 -15.28
N GLN A 175 5.46 -3.81 -15.89
CA GLN A 175 6.17 -3.89 -17.19
C GLN A 175 5.37 -4.78 -18.16
N GLY A 176 5.42 -4.46 -19.45
CA GLY A 176 4.74 -5.22 -20.51
C GLY A 176 3.21 -5.26 -20.39
N LYS A 177 2.64 -6.44 -20.11
CA LYS A 177 1.18 -6.62 -19.91
C LYS A 177 0.81 -6.89 -18.44
N GLY A 178 1.77 -6.74 -17.52
CA GLY A 178 1.55 -6.98 -16.10
C GLY A 178 0.84 -5.81 -15.42
N LEU A 179 -0.16 -6.12 -14.59
CA LEU A 179 -0.81 -5.18 -13.67
C LEU A 179 -0.23 -5.40 -12.26
N THR A 180 0.09 -4.33 -11.54
CA THR A 180 0.49 -4.42 -10.13
C THR A 180 -0.59 -3.83 -9.25
N ILE A 181 -1.04 -4.61 -8.27
CA ILE A 181 -2.04 -4.22 -7.30
C ILE A 181 -1.34 -4.02 -5.96
N LEU A 182 -1.50 -2.86 -5.34
CA LEU A 182 -1.13 -2.65 -3.94
C LEU A 182 -2.41 -2.67 -3.10
N ALA A 183 -2.56 -3.70 -2.26
CA ALA A 183 -3.63 -3.74 -1.26
C ALA A 183 -3.11 -3.26 0.08
N VAL A 184 -3.76 -2.23 0.63
CA VAL A 184 -3.43 -1.65 1.93
C VAL A 184 -4.62 -1.78 2.90
N PRO A 185 -4.39 -1.70 4.22
CA PRO A 185 -5.47 -1.51 5.19
C PRO A 185 -6.33 -0.29 4.85
N GLU A 186 -7.63 -0.36 5.13
CA GLU A 186 -8.60 0.70 4.78
C GLU A 186 -8.22 2.07 5.37
N ALA A 187 -7.72 2.08 6.62
CA ALA A 187 -7.24 3.29 7.28
C ALA A 187 -6.00 3.93 6.62
N LEU A 188 -5.26 3.19 5.77
CA LEU A 188 -4.03 3.65 5.12
C LEU A 188 -4.21 4.02 3.65
N VAL A 189 -5.42 3.93 3.10
CA VAL A 189 -5.70 4.15 1.67
C VAL A 189 -5.31 5.56 1.23
N GLU A 190 -5.81 6.60 1.91
CA GLU A 190 -5.55 7.99 1.54
C GLU A 190 -4.05 8.34 1.63
N MET A 191 -3.41 7.95 2.74
CA MET A 191 -1.98 8.16 2.94
C MET A 191 -1.14 7.46 1.86
N SER A 192 -1.49 6.21 1.53
CA SER A 192 -0.78 5.42 0.53
C SER A 192 -0.97 5.97 -0.87
N TYR A 193 -2.16 6.49 -1.18
CA TYR A 193 -2.44 7.16 -2.45
C TYR A 193 -1.55 8.40 -2.63
N ASP A 194 -1.56 9.32 -1.65
CA ASP A 194 -0.77 10.55 -1.72
C ASP A 194 0.73 10.26 -1.87
N MET A 195 1.22 9.27 -1.14
CA MET A 195 2.60 8.83 -1.23
C MET A 195 2.94 8.27 -2.60
N LEU A 196 2.15 7.33 -3.11
CA LEU A 196 2.40 6.73 -4.43
C LEU A 196 2.32 7.78 -5.54
N VAL A 197 1.35 8.69 -5.50
CA VAL A 197 1.23 9.78 -6.49
C VAL A 197 2.45 10.68 -6.46
N ARG A 198 2.94 11.07 -5.27
CA ARG A 198 4.17 11.87 -5.15
C ARG A 198 5.39 11.15 -5.70
N SER A 199 5.51 9.86 -5.46
CA SER A 199 6.66 9.05 -5.87
C SER A 199 6.63 8.61 -7.34
N LEU A 200 5.45 8.42 -7.93
CA LEU A 200 5.27 7.78 -9.24
C LEU A 200 4.78 8.75 -10.32
N SER A 201 3.81 9.62 -10.01
CA SER A 201 3.17 10.46 -11.04
C SER A 201 4.09 11.58 -11.52
N ASN A 202 4.76 12.28 -10.61
CA ASN A 202 5.56 13.45 -10.96
C ASN A 202 6.81 13.08 -11.78
N THR A 203 7.50 12.03 -11.37
CA THR A 203 8.81 11.66 -11.91
C THR A 203 8.71 10.69 -13.09
N PHE A 204 7.84 9.68 -12.95
CA PHE A 204 7.82 8.54 -13.87
C PHE A 204 6.59 8.55 -14.78
N ASP A 205 5.76 9.59 -14.72
CA ASP A 205 4.48 9.73 -15.43
C ASP A 205 3.56 8.50 -15.23
N ARG A 206 3.65 7.85 -14.06
CA ARG A 206 2.86 6.67 -13.73
C ARG A 206 1.73 7.03 -12.80
N ARG A 207 0.51 6.92 -13.31
CA ARG A 207 -0.70 7.17 -12.52
C ARG A 207 -0.91 6.10 -11.45
N VAL A 208 -1.65 6.47 -10.41
CA VAL A 208 -2.16 5.57 -9.38
C VAL A 208 -3.67 5.51 -9.56
N THR A 209 -4.21 4.34 -9.87
CA THR A 209 -5.64 4.14 -10.07
C THR A 209 -6.23 3.50 -8.82
N MET A 210 -7.29 4.08 -8.26
CA MET A 210 -7.98 3.47 -7.13
C MET A 210 -8.99 2.42 -7.61
N PHE A 211 -9.01 1.28 -6.95
CA PHE A 211 -10.03 0.24 -7.11
C PHE A 211 -10.75 0.04 -5.78
N SER A 212 -12.05 0.30 -5.80
CA SER A 212 -12.94 0.04 -4.67
C SER A 212 -14.11 -0.79 -5.16
N PHE A 213 -14.46 -1.82 -4.40
CA PHE A 213 -15.58 -2.68 -4.70
C PHE A 213 -16.25 -3.12 -3.40
N SER A 214 -17.56 -3.10 -3.36
CA SER A 214 -18.36 -3.57 -2.24
C SER A 214 -19.55 -4.37 -2.76
N ARG A 215 -20.33 -4.95 -1.85
CA ARG A 215 -21.58 -5.63 -2.19
C ARG A 215 -22.52 -4.74 -3.02
N ASP A 216 -22.57 -3.45 -2.69
CA ASP A 216 -23.51 -2.49 -3.27
C ASP A 216 -22.97 -1.84 -4.56
N THR A 217 -21.77 -2.22 -5.03
CA THR A 217 -21.17 -1.66 -6.26
C THR A 217 -21.94 -2.02 -7.52
N LEU A 218 -22.50 -3.23 -7.60
CA LEU A 218 -23.27 -3.69 -8.75
C LEU A 218 -24.77 -3.74 -8.40
N PRO A 219 -25.61 -2.91 -9.05
CA PRO A 219 -27.06 -3.01 -8.93
C PRO A 219 -27.58 -4.38 -9.38
N THR A 220 -28.74 -4.78 -8.86
CA THR A 220 -29.43 -6.01 -9.28
C THR A 220 -29.91 -5.95 -10.74
N ASP A 221 -30.16 -4.75 -11.26
CA ASP A 221 -30.54 -4.53 -12.67
C ASP A 221 -29.30 -4.60 -13.56
N GLU A 222 -29.26 -5.60 -14.45
CA GLU A 222 -28.16 -5.84 -15.38
C GLU A 222 -27.88 -4.64 -16.30
N ASN A 223 -28.92 -3.89 -16.71
CA ASN A 223 -28.75 -2.73 -17.58
C ASN A 223 -28.05 -1.57 -16.84
N LEU A 224 -28.17 -1.51 -15.52
CA LEU A 224 -27.47 -0.53 -14.68
C LEU A 224 -26.08 -1.04 -14.27
N ALA A 225 -25.90 -2.35 -14.11
CA ALA A 225 -24.61 -2.94 -13.79
C ALA A 225 -23.63 -2.95 -14.96
N ALA A 226 -24.11 -3.15 -16.20
CA ALA A 226 -23.30 -3.17 -17.41
C ALA A 226 -22.38 -1.95 -17.59
N PRO A 227 -22.85 -0.69 -17.54
CA PRO A 227 -21.98 0.48 -17.71
C PRO A 227 -20.94 0.62 -16.58
N ILE A 228 -21.25 0.17 -15.37
CA ILE A 228 -20.31 0.17 -14.24
C ILE A 228 -19.17 -0.80 -14.52
N LEU A 229 -19.49 -2.02 -14.94
CA LEU A 229 -18.50 -3.04 -15.32
C LEU A 229 -17.66 -2.59 -16.52
N GLU A 230 -18.28 -1.97 -17.53
CA GLU A 230 -17.55 -1.43 -18.69
C GLU A 230 -16.57 -0.35 -18.28
N ARG A 231 -16.98 0.56 -17.39
CA ARG A 231 -16.09 1.60 -16.85
C ARG A 231 -14.93 0.99 -16.06
N MET A 232 -15.21 0.03 -15.18
CA MET A 232 -14.18 -0.67 -14.41
C MET A 232 -13.19 -1.39 -15.32
N LEU A 233 -13.68 -2.08 -16.35
CA LEU A 233 -12.84 -2.75 -17.33
C LEU A 233 -11.97 -1.77 -18.10
N TYR A 234 -12.52 -0.62 -18.50
CA TYR A 234 -11.76 0.45 -19.14
C TYR A 234 -10.66 0.98 -18.22
N ASP A 235 -10.97 1.30 -16.97
CA ASP A 235 -10.01 1.84 -16.01
C ASP A 235 -8.88 0.84 -15.71
N LEU A 236 -9.19 -0.46 -15.62
CA LEU A 236 -8.18 -1.51 -15.43
C LEU A 236 -7.30 -1.72 -16.66
N LYS A 237 -7.88 -1.72 -17.87
CA LYS A 237 -7.10 -1.80 -19.12
C LYS A 237 -6.20 -0.57 -19.25
N ALA A 238 -6.74 0.62 -19.03
CA ALA A 238 -5.97 1.86 -19.04
C ALA A 238 -4.82 1.82 -18.02
N CYS A 239 -5.09 1.38 -16.79
CA CYS A 239 -4.09 1.25 -15.73
C CYS A 239 -2.95 0.30 -16.14
N ARG A 240 -3.29 -0.87 -16.70
CA ARG A 240 -2.29 -1.83 -17.20
C ARG A 240 -1.47 -1.25 -18.36
N ASP A 241 -2.14 -0.64 -19.34
CA ASP A 241 -1.51 -0.17 -20.58
C ASP A 241 -0.66 1.10 -20.35
N SER A 242 -0.93 1.87 -19.30
CA SER A 242 -0.11 3.00 -18.83
C SER A 242 0.94 2.63 -17.78
N PHE A 243 1.17 1.34 -17.53
CA PHE A 243 2.11 0.85 -16.50
C PHE A 243 1.84 1.41 -15.10
N SER A 244 0.57 1.68 -14.80
CA SER A 244 0.13 2.28 -13.55
C SER A 244 -0.05 1.26 -12.43
N VAL A 245 -0.05 1.75 -11.19
CA VAL A 245 -0.30 0.93 -10.00
C VAL A 245 -1.78 1.03 -9.62
N LEU A 246 -2.40 -0.12 -9.38
CA LEU A 246 -3.77 -0.20 -8.86
C LEU A 246 -3.74 -0.22 -7.33
N LEU A 247 -4.26 0.80 -6.67
CA LEU A 247 -4.37 0.86 -5.21
C LEU A 247 -5.75 0.38 -4.75
N THR A 248 -5.79 -0.52 -3.78
CA THR A 248 -7.05 -1.08 -3.25
C THR A 248 -6.94 -1.52 -1.79
N THR A 249 -8.00 -2.13 -1.27
CA THR A 249 -8.03 -2.80 0.03
C THR A 249 -8.25 -4.30 -0.14
N ALA A 250 -7.78 -5.09 0.83
CA ALA A 250 -8.07 -6.53 0.87
C ALA A 250 -9.59 -6.80 0.89
N ALA A 251 -10.37 -5.95 1.57
CA ALA A 251 -11.82 -6.03 1.62
C ALA A 251 -12.46 -5.84 0.23
N SER A 252 -11.97 -4.87 -0.56
CA SER A 252 -12.48 -4.64 -1.92
C SER A 252 -12.23 -5.83 -2.85
N LEU A 253 -11.02 -6.41 -2.80
CA LEU A 253 -10.70 -7.60 -3.58
C LEU A 253 -11.56 -8.80 -3.15
N LYS A 254 -11.75 -9.01 -1.84
CA LYS A 254 -12.63 -10.06 -1.32
C LYS A 254 -14.08 -9.86 -1.77
N ALA A 255 -14.61 -8.64 -1.65
CA ALA A 255 -15.97 -8.31 -2.09
C ALA A 255 -16.17 -8.56 -3.59
N PHE A 256 -15.17 -8.19 -4.41
CA PHE A 256 -15.20 -8.45 -5.85
C PHE A 256 -15.28 -9.94 -6.15
N VAL A 257 -14.40 -10.75 -5.53
CA VAL A 257 -14.39 -12.21 -5.72
C VAL A 257 -15.72 -12.83 -5.28
N LEU A 258 -16.25 -12.44 -4.12
CA LEU A 258 -17.52 -12.96 -3.61
C LEU A 258 -18.69 -12.60 -4.52
N LYS A 259 -18.73 -11.36 -5.03
CA LYS A 259 -19.77 -10.94 -5.99
C LYS A 259 -19.65 -11.70 -7.32
N PHE A 260 -18.44 -11.93 -7.81
CA PHE A 260 -18.22 -12.73 -9.02
C PHE A 260 -18.71 -14.17 -8.84
N VAL A 261 -18.46 -14.79 -7.68
CA VAL A 261 -18.97 -16.12 -7.35
C VAL A 261 -20.50 -16.13 -7.25
N GLU A 262 -21.11 -15.14 -6.60
CA GLU A 262 -22.57 -14.99 -6.51
C GLU A 262 -23.21 -14.93 -7.92
N GLU A 263 -22.71 -14.06 -8.80
CA GLU A 263 -23.23 -13.95 -10.18
C GLU A 263 -22.94 -15.21 -11.02
N SER A 264 -21.85 -15.92 -10.74
CA SER A 264 -21.51 -17.18 -11.42
C SER A 264 -22.48 -18.30 -11.04
N LEU A 265 -22.81 -18.42 -9.75
CA LEU A 265 -23.78 -19.38 -9.24
C LEU A 265 -25.19 -19.10 -9.76
N ASN A 266 -25.54 -17.83 -9.95
CA ASN A 266 -26.83 -17.42 -10.49
C ASN A 266 -26.92 -17.48 -12.03
N GLY A 267 -25.82 -17.81 -12.72
CA GLY A 267 -25.78 -17.85 -14.20
C GLY A 267 -25.89 -16.47 -14.87
N LYS A 268 -25.57 -15.39 -14.14
CA LYS A 268 -25.70 -13.99 -14.58
C LYS A 268 -24.36 -13.30 -14.85
N THR A 269 -23.28 -14.07 -14.92
CA THR A 269 -21.95 -13.49 -15.12
C THR A 269 -21.81 -12.97 -16.54
N SER A 270 -21.66 -11.66 -16.68
CA SER A 270 -21.39 -11.05 -17.98
C SER A 270 -19.97 -11.33 -18.46
N GLU A 271 -19.76 -11.26 -19.78
CA GLU A 271 -18.42 -11.39 -20.37
C GLU A 271 -17.47 -10.31 -19.82
N THR A 272 -17.96 -9.09 -19.67
CA THR A 272 -17.21 -7.95 -19.10
C THR A 272 -16.72 -8.27 -17.68
N PHE A 273 -17.57 -8.83 -16.81
CA PHE A 273 -17.17 -9.19 -15.45
C PHE A 273 -16.10 -10.29 -15.45
N THR A 274 -16.22 -11.25 -16.37
CA THR A 274 -15.22 -12.32 -16.57
C THR A 274 -13.87 -11.77 -17.04
N GLN A 275 -13.89 -10.79 -17.97
CA GLN A 275 -12.67 -10.12 -18.43
C GLN A 275 -11.97 -9.36 -17.28
N ILE A 276 -12.73 -8.69 -16.41
CA ILE A 276 -12.18 -8.02 -15.23
C ILE A 276 -11.51 -9.04 -14.30
N ALA A 277 -12.22 -10.13 -13.98
CA ALA A 277 -11.70 -11.19 -13.12
C ALA A 277 -10.40 -11.80 -13.69
N HIS A 278 -10.34 -12.01 -15.01
CA HIS A 278 -9.13 -12.49 -15.67
C HIS A 278 -7.97 -11.50 -15.52
N ILE A 279 -8.19 -10.19 -15.72
CA ILE A 279 -7.14 -9.18 -15.55
C ILE A 279 -6.61 -9.19 -14.11
N LEU A 280 -7.51 -9.18 -13.12
CA LEU A 280 -7.12 -9.18 -11.70
C LEU A 280 -6.39 -10.47 -11.30
N SER A 281 -6.80 -11.63 -11.83
CA SER A 281 -6.16 -12.92 -11.53
C SER A 281 -4.73 -13.04 -12.06
N GLY A 282 -4.41 -12.32 -13.13
CA GLY A 282 -3.06 -12.27 -13.70
C GLY A 282 -2.17 -11.16 -13.14
N ALA A 283 -2.66 -10.39 -12.17
CA ALA A 283 -1.94 -9.26 -11.60
C ALA A 283 -0.96 -9.69 -10.50
N THR A 284 0.10 -8.92 -10.32
CA THR A 284 1.01 -9.08 -9.18
C THR A 284 0.45 -8.32 -7.98
N LEU A 285 0.16 -9.03 -6.89
CA LEU A 285 -0.42 -8.46 -5.67
C LEU A 285 0.67 -8.17 -4.63
N LEU A 286 0.83 -6.91 -4.28
CA LEU A 286 1.61 -6.42 -3.15
C LEU A 286 0.65 -6.20 -1.97
N LEU A 287 0.94 -6.82 -0.83
CA LEU A 287 0.13 -6.71 0.39
C LEU A 287 0.86 -5.89 1.45
N ASP A 288 0.25 -4.78 1.86
CA ASP A 288 0.63 -4.08 3.08
C ASP A 288 -0.07 -4.69 4.30
N GLU A 289 0.59 -4.65 5.46
CA GLU A 289 0.13 -5.27 6.71
C GLU A 289 -0.55 -6.63 6.49
N CYS A 290 0.20 -7.55 5.88
CA CYS A 290 -0.34 -8.85 5.48
C CYS A 290 -0.80 -9.70 6.68
N ASP A 291 -0.22 -9.47 7.85
CA ASP A 291 -0.67 -10.04 9.12
C ASP A 291 -2.10 -9.61 9.45
N VAL A 292 -2.47 -8.35 9.23
CA VAL A 292 -3.85 -7.87 9.37
C VAL A 292 -4.74 -8.47 8.28
N SER A 293 -4.25 -8.54 7.04
CA SER A 293 -5.04 -9.04 5.89
C SER A 293 -5.33 -10.55 5.95
N PHE A 294 -4.48 -11.32 6.64
CA PHE A 294 -4.62 -12.76 6.84
C PHE A 294 -5.17 -13.14 8.22
N ASP A 295 -5.36 -12.18 9.13
CA ASP A 295 -5.97 -12.44 10.43
C ASP A 295 -7.43 -12.90 10.23
N PRO A 296 -7.79 -14.12 10.67
CA PRO A 296 -9.11 -14.70 10.42
C PRO A 296 -10.23 -13.97 11.16
N LEU A 297 -9.93 -13.22 12.23
CA LEU A 297 -10.94 -12.51 13.02
C LEU A 297 -11.08 -11.05 12.58
N LYS A 298 -10.00 -10.42 12.13
CA LYS A 298 -10.01 -9.01 11.71
C LYS A 298 -10.31 -8.81 10.23
N SER A 299 -9.99 -9.79 9.40
CA SER A 299 -10.07 -9.67 7.95
C SER A 299 -11.25 -10.41 7.32
N GLU A 300 -12.06 -11.10 8.12
CA GLU A 300 -13.27 -11.77 7.66
C GLU A 300 -14.29 -10.73 7.16
N LEU A 301 -14.70 -10.89 5.90
CA LEU A 301 -15.69 -10.02 5.27
C LEU A 301 -17.06 -10.68 5.35
N ASN A 302 -17.95 -10.13 6.17
CA ASN A 302 -19.35 -10.52 6.20
C ASN A 302 -20.03 -10.05 4.90
N PHE A 303 -20.22 -10.96 3.95
CA PHE A 303 -20.83 -10.69 2.64
C PHE A 303 -22.20 -11.38 2.51
N PRO A 304 -23.29 -10.74 2.95
CA PRO A 304 -24.63 -11.31 2.83
C PRO A 304 -25.07 -11.43 1.37
N ILE A 305 -25.58 -12.61 1.00
CA ILE A 305 -26.10 -12.94 -0.33
C ILE A 305 -27.57 -12.54 -0.43
N GLY A 306 -28.02 -12.15 -1.63
CA GLY A 306 -29.43 -11.86 -1.91
C GLY A 306 -29.82 -10.39 -1.72
N VAL A 307 -31.13 -10.12 -1.70
CA VAL A 307 -31.67 -8.76 -1.66
C VAL A 307 -31.41 -8.11 -0.30
N LYS A 308 -31.08 -6.82 -0.30
CA LYS A 308 -30.97 -6.02 0.92
C LYS A 308 -32.38 -5.63 1.36
N ASP A 309 -32.89 -6.35 2.34
CA ASP A 309 -34.15 -5.98 2.99
C ASP A 309 -33.88 -4.96 4.10
N ASP A 310 -34.63 -3.86 4.09
CA ASP A 310 -34.63 -2.95 5.22
C ASP A 310 -35.29 -3.67 6.41
N LEU A 311 -34.55 -3.77 7.50
CA LEU A 311 -35.03 -4.46 8.69
C LEU A 311 -36.12 -3.59 9.32
N ALA A 312 -37.38 -4.00 9.17
CA ALA A 312 -38.49 -3.34 9.85
C ALA A 312 -38.17 -3.17 11.35
N HIS A 313 -38.36 -1.94 11.85
CA HIS A 313 -38.00 -1.52 13.20
C HIS A 313 -36.50 -1.67 13.55
N ARG A 314 -35.60 -1.29 12.63
CA ARG A 314 -34.12 -1.34 12.82
C ARG A 314 -33.67 -0.87 14.20
N ASN A 315 -34.21 0.26 14.69
CA ASN A 315 -33.91 0.78 16.03
C ASN A 315 -34.34 -0.17 17.15
N LEU A 316 -35.56 -0.70 17.08
CA LEU A 316 -36.08 -1.64 18.08
C LEU A 316 -35.30 -2.96 18.05
N ARG A 317 -34.94 -3.49 16.88
CA ARG A 317 -34.15 -4.74 16.78
C ARG A 317 -32.75 -4.61 17.38
N VAL A 318 -32.06 -3.50 17.10
CA VAL A 318 -30.74 -3.23 17.70
C VAL A 318 -30.89 -3.05 19.21
N GLN A 319 -31.92 -2.35 19.67
CA GLN A 319 -32.21 -2.22 21.09
C GLN A 319 -32.50 -3.58 21.74
N ILE A 320 -33.32 -4.44 21.13
CA ILE A 320 -33.60 -5.81 21.59
C ILE A 320 -32.29 -6.59 21.69
N ALA A 321 -31.45 -6.56 20.66
CA ALA A 321 -30.15 -7.24 20.69
C ALA A 321 -29.25 -6.74 21.83
N LEU A 322 -29.19 -5.41 22.03
CA LEU A 322 -28.45 -4.81 23.14
C LEU A 322 -29.04 -5.21 24.50
N GLN A 323 -30.37 -5.29 24.65
CA GLN A 323 -31.00 -5.72 25.89
C GLN A 323 -30.73 -7.19 26.19
N LEU A 324 -30.75 -8.05 25.18
CA LEU A 324 -30.39 -9.46 25.34
C LEU A 324 -28.93 -9.63 25.76
N ILE A 325 -28.02 -8.85 25.14
CA ILE A 325 -26.60 -8.83 25.52
C ILE A 325 -26.43 -8.29 26.95
N HIS A 326 -27.07 -7.17 27.30
CA HIS A 326 -27.04 -6.65 28.66
C HIS A 326 -27.56 -7.67 29.67
N GLY A 327 -28.60 -8.43 29.33
CA GLY A 327 -29.12 -9.48 30.18
C GLY A 327 -28.15 -10.63 30.44
N LEU A 328 -27.34 -10.99 29.46
CA LEU A 328 -26.26 -11.97 29.66
C LEU A 328 -25.19 -11.50 30.64
N PHE A 329 -24.98 -10.19 30.76
CA PHE A 329 -23.97 -9.59 31.64
C PHE A 329 -24.57 -8.93 32.90
N ASP A 330 -25.88 -9.08 33.14
CA ASP A 330 -26.53 -8.56 34.33
C ASP A 330 -26.07 -9.34 35.58
N VAL A 331 -25.80 -8.62 36.67
CA VAL A 331 -25.39 -9.18 37.95
C VAL A 331 -26.43 -10.18 38.47
N LYS A 332 -27.72 -9.95 38.18
CA LYS A 332 -28.81 -10.86 38.56
C LYS A 332 -28.68 -12.24 37.93
N ASN A 333 -28.11 -12.31 36.73
CA ASN A 333 -28.01 -13.53 35.92
C ASN A 333 -26.65 -14.21 36.02
N LYS A 334 -25.70 -13.61 36.74
CA LYS A 334 -24.34 -14.10 36.88
C LYS A 334 -24.27 -15.56 37.36
N GLY A 335 -25.15 -15.96 38.29
CA GLY A 335 -25.19 -17.34 38.79
C GLY A 335 -25.54 -18.38 37.70
N ILE A 336 -26.34 -18.00 36.71
CA ILE A 336 -26.71 -18.87 35.57
C ILE A 336 -25.54 -18.96 34.58
N ILE A 337 -24.83 -17.86 34.34
CA ILE A 337 -23.66 -17.86 33.46
C ILE A 337 -22.51 -18.65 34.10
N ASP A 338 -22.25 -18.46 35.39
CA ASP A 338 -21.22 -19.20 36.13
C ASP A 338 -21.53 -20.71 36.20
N SER A 339 -22.82 -21.10 36.28
CA SER A 339 -23.21 -22.51 36.20
C SER A 339 -22.99 -23.09 34.80
N GLY A 340 -23.32 -22.35 33.75
CA GLY A 340 -23.03 -22.76 32.36
C GLY A 340 -21.55 -22.86 32.05
N LEU A 341 -20.72 -21.97 32.61
CA LEU A 341 -19.25 -22.03 32.46
C LEU A 341 -18.65 -23.21 33.21
N SER A 342 -19.10 -23.47 34.44
CA SER A 342 -18.60 -24.59 35.25
C SER A 342 -19.07 -25.96 34.75
N GLY A 343 -20.23 -26.03 34.10
CA GLY A 343 -20.74 -27.24 33.48
C GLY A 343 -20.32 -27.43 32.01
N PHE A 344 -19.44 -26.57 31.48
CA PHE A 344 -18.97 -26.60 30.08
C PHE A 344 -20.06 -26.42 29.02
N GLN A 345 -21.23 -25.90 29.38
CA GLN A 345 -22.25 -25.50 28.41
C GLN A 345 -21.95 -24.13 27.78
N LEU A 346 -21.13 -23.32 28.45
CA LEU A 346 -20.59 -22.05 27.97
C LEU A 346 -19.04 -22.09 28.03
N GLN A 347 -18.40 -21.42 27.07
CA GLN A 347 -16.96 -21.18 27.08
C GLN A 347 -16.72 -19.67 27.18
N GLY A 348 -15.85 -19.23 28.10
CA GLY A 348 -15.63 -17.79 28.38
C GLY A 348 -14.42 -17.15 27.72
N THR A 349 -13.58 -17.91 27.01
CA THR A 349 -12.32 -17.40 26.43
C THR A 349 -12.16 -17.83 24.97
N PRO A 350 -11.79 -16.90 24.05
CA PRO A 350 -11.53 -15.47 24.25
C PRO A 350 -12.79 -14.59 24.39
N HIS A 351 -13.98 -15.13 24.11
CA HIS A 351 -15.29 -14.50 24.33
C HIS A 351 -16.31 -15.55 24.75
N LEU A 352 -17.50 -15.12 25.20
CA LEU A 352 -18.57 -16.03 25.63
C LEU A 352 -19.16 -16.77 24.41
N VAL A 353 -19.03 -18.09 24.40
CA VAL A 353 -19.52 -18.97 23.33
C VAL A 353 -20.49 -19.99 23.93
N LEU A 354 -21.65 -20.14 23.31
CA LEU A 354 -22.57 -21.22 23.61
C LEU A 354 -22.05 -22.54 23.02
N VAL A 355 -21.79 -23.51 23.90
CA VAL A 355 -21.27 -24.84 23.50
C VAL A 355 -22.40 -25.86 23.43
N ASP A 356 -23.38 -25.76 24.33
CA ASP A 356 -24.53 -26.66 24.39
C ASP A 356 -25.84 -25.92 24.11
N GLU A 357 -26.48 -26.28 22.99
CA GLU A 357 -27.74 -25.70 22.56
C GLU A 357 -28.92 -26.03 23.50
N THR A 358 -28.85 -27.12 24.26
CA THR A 358 -29.88 -27.50 25.23
C THR A 358 -29.91 -26.54 26.41
N PHE A 359 -28.74 -26.13 26.90
CA PHE A 359 -28.60 -25.09 27.93
C PHE A 359 -29.19 -23.75 27.49
N TYR A 360 -29.04 -23.40 26.21
CA TYR A 360 -29.69 -22.21 25.67
C TYR A 360 -31.21 -22.31 25.70
N ARG A 361 -31.77 -23.41 25.19
CA ARG A 361 -33.22 -23.64 25.14
C ARG A 361 -33.85 -23.68 26.53
N ASP A 362 -33.24 -24.43 27.45
CA ASP A 362 -33.87 -24.78 28.73
C ASP A 362 -33.57 -23.76 29.83
N THR A 363 -32.49 -22.98 29.72
CA THR A 363 -32.06 -22.06 30.80
C THR A 363 -31.93 -20.63 30.31
N LEU A 364 -31.14 -20.37 29.25
CA LEU A 364 -30.89 -18.98 28.82
C LEU A 364 -32.13 -18.34 28.18
N THR A 365 -32.96 -19.11 27.47
CA THR A 365 -34.14 -18.58 26.76
C THR A 365 -35.14 -17.96 27.72
N GLU A 366 -35.46 -18.64 28.83
CA GLU A 366 -36.43 -18.14 29.81
C GLU A 366 -35.94 -16.87 30.50
N MET A 367 -34.67 -16.87 30.92
CA MET A 367 -34.00 -15.71 31.52
C MET A 367 -34.01 -14.51 30.57
N LEU A 368 -33.59 -14.70 29.32
CA LEU A 368 -33.54 -13.64 28.31
C LEU A 368 -34.94 -13.13 27.94
N ALA A 369 -35.92 -14.02 27.83
CA ALA A 369 -37.31 -13.66 27.52
C ALA A 369 -37.95 -12.85 28.66
N SER A 370 -37.71 -13.23 29.92
CA SER A 370 -38.21 -12.50 31.09
C SER A 370 -37.68 -11.07 31.11
N GLN A 371 -36.38 -10.88 30.92
CA GLN A 371 -35.75 -9.56 30.93
C GLN A 371 -36.16 -8.71 29.72
N LEU A 372 -36.28 -9.33 28.56
CA LEU A 372 -36.78 -8.63 27.37
C LEU A 372 -38.24 -8.19 27.58
N GLY A 373 -39.06 -9.03 28.21
CA GLY A 373 -40.44 -8.71 28.57
C GLY A 373 -40.53 -7.53 29.53
N GLU A 374 -39.71 -7.49 30.58
CA GLU A 374 -39.61 -6.34 31.49
C GLU A 374 -39.26 -5.07 30.71
N TRP A 375 -38.24 -5.11 29.87
CA TRP A 375 -37.84 -3.94 29.09
C TRP A 375 -38.91 -3.49 28.10
N LEU A 376 -39.55 -4.40 27.36
CA LEU A 376 -40.64 -4.09 26.44
C LEU A 376 -41.84 -3.45 27.17
N SER A 377 -42.11 -3.85 28.42
CA SER A 377 -43.15 -3.23 29.23
C SER A 377 -42.84 -1.78 29.63
N THR A 378 -41.58 -1.36 29.62
CA THR A 378 -41.19 0.05 29.88
C THR A 378 -41.31 0.96 28.65
N LEU A 379 -41.50 0.37 27.46
CA LEU A 379 -41.65 1.08 26.19
C LEU A 379 -43.12 1.35 25.81
N LEU A 380 -44.05 0.60 26.40
CA LEU A 380 -45.51 0.77 26.29
C LEU A 380 -46.01 1.72 27.37
#